data_AF-A0A7Y5ZZW0-F1
#
_entry.id   AF-A0A7Y5ZZW0-F1
#
_cell.length_a   1.000
_cell.length_b   1.000
_cell.length_c   1.000
_cell.angle_alpha   90.00
_cell.angle_beta   90.00
_cell.angle_gamma   90.00
#
_symmetry.space_group_name_H-M   'P 1'
#
loop_
_entity.id
_entity.type
_entity.pdbx_description
1 polymer ?
#
loop_
_entity_poly.entity_id
_entity_poly.type
_entity_poly.pdbx_seq_one_letter_code
_entity_poly.pdbx_strand_id
1 'polypeptide(L)'
;MAGSVLNLNGEYDHRTGVSEWFRGFFLFQPKPDLMAEAPFGFQAHAMVAMLLFALWPFTRLVHVLSVPIFYLWRPYVVYRGRSDRAGSRATRPGWDASDDRVRR
;
A
#
# COMPACT_ATOMS: atom_id res chain seq x y z
N MET A 1 -9.68 -37.32 6.87
CA MET A 1 -9.35 -37.29 5.43
C MET A 1 -10.15 -36.19 4.76
N ALA A 2 -9.78 -34.92 4.97
CA ALA A 2 -10.48 -33.78 4.37
C ALA A 2 -9.72 -33.36 3.11
N GLY A 3 -10.15 -33.89 1.97
CA GLY A 3 -9.62 -33.55 0.66
C GLY A 3 -10.00 -32.12 0.30
N SER A 4 -8.99 -31.30 0.01
CA SER A 4 -9.11 -29.94 -0.51
C SER A 4 -10.01 -29.94 -1.76
N VAL A 5 -11.19 -29.35 -1.64
CA VAL A 5 -12.26 -29.28 -2.65
C VAL A 5 -11.90 -28.55 -3.96
N LEU A 6 -10.66 -28.07 -4.10
CA LEU A 6 -10.20 -27.30 -5.26
C LEU A 6 -9.11 -28.01 -6.09
N ASN A 7 -8.68 -29.21 -5.68
CA ASN A 7 -7.55 -29.92 -6.30
C ASN A 7 -8.01 -31.30 -6.79
N LEU A 8 -8.83 -31.30 -7.85
CA LEU A 8 -9.57 -32.49 -8.31
C LEU A 8 -8.76 -33.45 -9.20
N ASN A 9 -7.57 -33.07 -9.69
CA ASN A 9 -6.92 -33.75 -10.82
C ASN A 9 -5.45 -34.15 -10.62
N GLY A 10 -5.07 -34.62 -9.43
CA GLY A 10 -3.72 -35.16 -9.20
C GLY A 10 -2.67 -34.08 -8.96
N GLU A 11 -1.47 -34.53 -8.60
CA GLU A 11 -0.30 -33.77 -8.17
C GLU A 11 0.09 -32.64 -9.15
N TYR A 12 -0.63 -31.51 -9.13
CA TYR A 12 -0.26 -30.35 -9.95
C TYR A 12 1.01 -29.72 -9.36
N ASP A 13 2.11 -29.82 -10.10
CA ASP A 13 3.37 -29.20 -9.69
C ASP A 13 3.30 -27.67 -9.88
N HIS A 14 2.74 -27.01 -8.87
CA HIS A 14 2.63 -25.55 -8.76
C HIS A 14 3.96 -24.81 -8.94
N ARG A 15 5.10 -25.49 -8.79
CA ARG A 15 6.43 -24.91 -8.98
C ARG A 15 6.74 -24.61 -10.44
N THR A 16 6.28 -25.45 -11.37
CA THR A 16 6.59 -25.32 -12.80
C THR A 16 5.52 -24.51 -13.54
N GLY A 17 4.28 -24.48 -13.04
CA GLY A 17 3.21 -23.64 -13.60
C GLY A 17 3.13 -22.25 -12.98
N VAL A 18 2.62 -22.16 -11.75
CA VAL A 18 2.21 -20.89 -11.12
C VAL A 18 3.41 -20.01 -10.75
N SER A 19 4.48 -20.61 -10.22
CA SER A 19 5.69 -19.85 -9.85
C SER A 19 6.42 -19.27 -11.05
N GLU A 20 6.50 -20.01 -12.18
CA GLU A 20 7.09 -19.50 -13.41
C GLU A 20 6.24 -18.39 -14.05
N TRP A 21 4.92 -18.59 -14.08
CA TRP A 21 3.97 -17.56 -14.51
C TRP A 21 4.12 -16.27 -13.69
N PHE A 22 4.16 -16.38 -12.36
CA PHE A 22 4.29 -15.22 -11.47
C PHE A 22 5.62 -14.48 -11.67
N ARG A 23 6.72 -15.22 -11.84
CA ARG A 23 8.05 -14.65 -12.11
C ARG A 23 8.08 -13.90 -13.45
N GLY A 24 7.31 -14.36 -14.44
CA GLY A 24 7.19 -13.70 -15.74
C GLY A 24 6.75 -12.24 -15.66
N PHE A 25 5.89 -11.88 -14.69
CA PHE A 25 5.47 -10.47 -14.52
C PHE A 25 6.62 -9.55 -14.12
N PHE A 26 7.48 -9.98 -13.19
CA PHE A 26 8.64 -9.17 -12.78
C PHE A 26 9.70 -9.06 -13.88
N LEU A 27 9.79 -10.09 -14.73
CA LEU A 27 10.69 -10.12 -15.88
C LEU A 27 10.08 -9.48 -17.15
N PHE A 28 8.87 -8.92 -17.07
CA PHE A 28 8.12 -8.39 -18.23
C PHE A 28 7.96 -9.41 -19.38
N GLN A 29 7.97 -10.71 -19.08
CA GLN A 29 7.70 -11.80 -20.02
C GLN A 29 6.50 -12.61 -19.54
N PRO A 30 5.27 -12.12 -19.74
CA PRO A 30 4.08 -12.85 -19.34
C PRO A 30 3.93 -14.12 -20.19
N LYS A 31 3.79 -15.27 -19.54
CA LYS A 31 3.55 -16.58 -20.16
C LYS A 31 2.13 -17.07 -19.85
N PRO A 32 1.09 -16.56 -20.52
CA PRO A 32 -0.30 -16.86 -20.19
C PRO A 32 -0.67 -18.35 -20.34
N ASP A 33 0.03 -19.08 -21.21
CA ASP A 33 -0.21 -20.50 -21.49
C ASP A 33 -0.06 -21.36 -20.21
N LEU A 34 0.89 -21.02 -19.34
CA LEU A 34 1.13 -21.71 -18.07
C LEU A 34 -0.05 -21.61 -17.08
N MET A 35 -0.86 -20.56 -17.19
CA MET A 35 -2.06 -20.40 -16.36
C MET A 35 -3.28 -21.07 -17.01
N ALA A 36 -3.33 -21.18 -18.35
CA ALA A 36 -4.40 -21.87 -19.06
C ALA A 36 -4.43 -23.37 -18.78
N GLU A 37 -3.26 -23.97 -18.55
CA GLU A 37 -3.11 -25.39 -18.17
C GLU A 37 -3.33 -25.64 -16.66
N ALA A 38 -3.40 -24.58 -15.84
CA ALA A 38 -3.54 -24.70 -14.39
C ALA A 38 -4.96 -25.12 -13.96
N PRO A 39 -5.13 -25.83 -12.82
CA PRO A 39 -6.44 -26.12 -12.25
C PRO A 39 -7.26 -24.85 -11.99
N PHE A 40 -8.58 -24.95 -12.15
CA PHE A 40 -9.51 -23.82 -12.08
C PHE A 40 -9.37 -22.96 -10.81
N GLY A 41 -9.07 -23.57 -9.65
CA GLY A 41 -8.86 -22.84 -8.40
C GLY A 41 -7.72 -21.81 -8.48
N PHE A 42 -6.62 -22.16 -9.17
CA PHE A 42 -5.49 -21.25 -9.37
C PHE A 42 -5.82 -20.15 -10.37
N GLN A 43 -6.54 -20.47 -11.45
CA GLN A 43 -7.01 -19.48 -12.43
C GLN A 43 -7.93 -18.45 -11.78
N ALA A 44 -8.92 -18.91 -10.99
CA ALA A 44 -9.84 -18.03 -10.27
C ALA A 44 -9.10 -17.15 -9.25
N HIS A 45 -8.15 -17.70 -8.49
CA HIS A 45 -7.34 -16.92 -7.55
C HIS A 45 -6.48 -15.88 -8.26
N ALA A 46 -5.79 -16.24 -9.34
CA ALA A 46 -4.97 -15.32 -10.12
C ALA A 46 -5.81 -14.17 -10.69
N MET A 47 -7.01 -14.46 -11.21
CA MET A 47 -7.92 -13.44 -11.72
C MET A 47 -8.39 -12.49 -10.61
N VAL A 48 -8.77 -13.03 -9.45
CA VAL A 48 -9.14 -12.21 -8.28
C VAL A 48 -7.95 -11.37 -7.81
N ALA A 49 -6.74 -11.91 -7.78
CA ALA A 49 -5.53 -11.17 -7.40
C ALA A 49 -5.22 -10.01 -8.36
N MET A 50 -5.33 -10.24 -9.67
CA MET A 50 -5.14 -9.17 -10.68
C MET A 50 -6.20 -8.08 -10.56
N LEU A 51 -7.47 -8.46 -10.34
CA LEU A 51 -8.54 -7.49 -10.09
C LEU A 51 -8.29 -6.69 -8.80
N LEU A 52 -7.90 -7.37 -7.72
CA LEU A 52 -7.55 -6.72 -6.46
C LEU A 52 -6.42 -5.72 -6.65
N PHE A 53 -5.37 -6.08 -7.40
CA PHE A 53 -4.25 -5.19 -7.70
C PHE A 53 -4.66 -3.99 -8.56
N ALA A 54 -5.49 -4.20 -9.58
CA ALA A 54 -6.01 -3.14 -10.44
C ALA A 54 -6.95 -2.18 -9.69
N LEU A 55 -7.79 -2.71 -8.78
CA LEU A 55 -8.69 -1.93 -7.94
C LEU A 55 -8.00 -1.36 -6.69
N TRP A 56 -6.80 -1.85 -6.35
CA TRP A 56 -6.08 -1.49 -5.12
C TRP A 56 -6.01 0.02 -4.87
N PRO A 57 -5.60 0.89 -5.83
CA PRO A 57 -5.47 2.32 -5.56
C PRO A 57 -6.81 3.04 -5.38
N PHE A 58 -7.92 2.44 -5.82
CA PHE A 58 -9.26 3.04 -5.76
C PHE A 58 -10.05 2.61 -4.51
N THR A 59 -9.52 1.69 -3.72
CA THR A 59 -10.19 1.16 -2.53
C THR A 59 -9.49 1.59 -1.25
N ARG A 60 -10.12 1.33 -0.09
CA ARG A 60 -9.52 1.61 1.22
C ARG A 60 -8.22 0.83 1.46
N LEU A 61 -7.93 -0.20 0.66
CA LEU A 61 -6.68 -0.98 0.73
C LEU A 61 -5.41 -0.16 0.47
N VAL A 62 -5.52 1.02 -0.17
CA VAL A 62 -4.39 1.95 -0.33
C VAL A 62 -3.75 2.34 1.02
N HIS A 63 -4.50 2.27 2.11
CA HIS A 63 -4.02 2.61 3.45
C HIS A 63 -2.91 1.68 3.96
N VAL A 64 -2.75 0.49 3.38
CA VAL A 64 -1.66 -0.43 3.75
C VAL A 64 -0.28 0.20 3.49
N LEU A 65 -0.16 1.07 2.47
CA LEU A 65 1.08 1.80 2.19
C LEU A 65 1.36 2.93 3.19
N SER A 66 0.33 3.39 3.92
CA SER A 66 0.44 4.46 4.91
C SER A 66 0.76 3.93 6.31
N VAL A 67 1.03 2.63 6.47
CA VAL A 67 1.40 2.06 7.77
C VAL A 67 2.65 2.78 8.27
N PRO A 68 2.58 3.43 9.45
CA PRO A 68 3.65 4.29 9.92
C PRO A 68 4.82 3.49 10.50
N ILE A 69 5.52 2.73 9.66
CA ILE A 69 6.71 1.95 10.05
C ILE A 69 7.78 2.88 10.66
N PHE A 70 7.87 4.10 10.13
CA PHE A 70 8.79 5.13 10.60
C PHE A 70 8.45 5.72 11.97
N TYR A 71 7.27 5.44 12.56
CA TYR A 71 6.96 5.89 13.92
C TYR A 71 7.84 5.21 14.98
N LEU A 72 8.37 4.02 14.69
CA LEU A 72 9.30 3.33 15.59
C LEU A 72 10.59 4.14 15.84
N TRP A 73 11.05 4.89 14.84
CA TRP A 73 12.22 5.76 14.94
C TRP A 73 11.88 7.23 15.12
N ARG A 74 10.59 7.57 15.34
CA ARG A 74 10.16 8.97 15.39
C ARG A 74 10.43 9.55 16.78
N PRO A 75 11.14 10.70 16.89
CA PRO A 75 11.31 11.39 18.17
C PRO A 75 9.94 11.82 18.72
N TYR A 76 9.77 11.65 20.05
CA TYR A 76 8.51 11.88 20.75
C TYR A 76 8.01 13.34 20.64
N VAL A 77 8.95 14.29 20.58
CA VAL A 77 8.68 15.71 20.45
C VAL A 77 9.19 16.21 19.10
N VAL A 78 8.27 16.72 18.27
CA VAL A 78 8.62 17.39 17.00
C VAL A 78 8.43 18.89 17.17
N TYR A 79 9.52 19.61 17.31
CA TYR A 79 9.51 21.06 17.19
C TYR A 79 9.41 21.43 15.71
N ARG A 80 8.37 22.18 15.34
CA ARG A 80 8.22 22.76 14.01
C ARG A 80 8.64 24.22 14.10
N GLY A 81 9.76 24.56 13.48
CA GLY A 81 10.08 25.96 13.21
C GLY A 81 8.99 26.59 12.35
N ARG A 82 8.79 27.91 12.45
CA ARG A 82 7.89 28.63 11.55
C ARG A 82 8.38 28.41 10.12
N SER A 83 7.58 27.72 9.31
CA SER A 83 7.87 27.54 7.90
C SER A 83 7.50 28.83 7.15
N ASP A 84 8.41 29.38 6.35
CA ASP A 84 8.13 30.51 5.43
C ASP A 84 7.08 30.16 4.36
N ARG A 85 6.67 28.89 4.28
CA ARG A 85 5.48 28.48 3.55
C ARG A 85 4.23 28.87 4.34
N ALA A 86 3.87 30.14 4.21
CA ALA A 86 2.55 30.63 4.56
C ALA A 86 1.50 29.77 3.84
N GLY A 87 0.62 29.10 4.58
CA GLY A 87 -0.68 28.72 4.03
C GLY A 87 -1.43 29.98 3.59
N SER A 88 -2.61 29.83 2.98
CA SER A 88 -3.46 30.94 2.51
C SER A 88 -3.93 31.93 3.60
N ARG A 89 -3.50 31.74 4.85
CA ARG A 89 -3.81 32.60 5.98
C ARG A 89 -2.60 33.44 6.33
N ALA A 90 -2.76 34.77 6.20
CA ALA A 90 -1.77 35.73 6.64
C ALA A 90 -1.36 35.46 8.10
N THR A 91 -0.05 35.47 8.35
CA THR A 91 0.51 35.30 9.69
C THR A 91 0.12 36.51 10.52
N ARG A 92 -0.74 36.32 11.54
CA ARG A 92 -1.06 37.39 12.49
C ARG A 92 0.16 37.62 13.40
N PRO A 93 0.73 38.85 13.47
CA PRO A 93 1.72 39.18 14.47
C PRO A 93 1.09 39.07 15.86
N GLY A 94 1.69 38.30 16.75
CA GLY A 94 1.23 38.08 18.13
C GLY A 94 1.86 39.03 19.14
N TRP A 95 2.24 40.23 18.71
CA TRP A 95 2.98 41.19 19.52
C TRP A 95 2.28 42.55 19.50
N ASP A 96 1.14 42.64 20.20
CA ASP A 96 0.76 43.91 20.80
C ASP A 96 1.66 44.05 22.04
N ALA A 97 2.65 44.94 21.96
CA ALA A 97 3.42 45.33 23.13
C ALA A 97 2.46 46.00 24.12
N SER A 98 2.37 45.48 25.35
CA SER A 98 1.68 46.18 26.42
C SER A 98 2.34 47.54 26.61
N ASP A 99 1.58 48.61 26.33
CA ASP A 99 2.00 49.97 26.59
C ASP A 99 2.02 50.21 28.10
N ASP A 100 3.19 50.01 28.71
CA ASP A 100 3.43 50.21 30.14
C ASP A 100 3.53 51.71 30.52
N ARG A 101 2.98 52.63 29.70
CA ARG A 101 3.09 54.08 29.88
C ARG A 101 1.88 54.73 30.55
N VAL A 102 1.19 53.99 31.42
CA VAL A 102 0.11 54.57 32.26
C VAL A 102 0.31 54.12 33.70
N ARG A 103 1.13 54.89 34.44
CA ARG A 103 1.04 55.19 35.89
C ARG A 103 2.41 55.63 36.41
N ARG A 104 2.71 56.92 36.22
CA ARG A 104 3.62 57.68 37.08
C ARG A 104 2.82 58.81 37.71
#